data_AF-A0A7Y0Z2C6-F1
#
_entry.id   AF-A0A7Y0Z2C6-F1
#
_cell.length_a   1.000
_cell.length_b   1.000
_cell.length_c   1.000
_cell.angle_alpha   90.00
_cell.angle_beta   90.00
_cell.angle_gamma   90.00
#
_symmetry.space_group_name_H-M   'P 1'
#
loop_
_entity.id
_entity.type
_entity.pdbx_description
1 polymer ?
#
loop_
_entity_poly.entity_id
_entity_poly.type
_entity_poly.pdbx_seq_one_letter_code
_entity_poly.pdbx_strand_id
1 'polypeptide(L)'
;MQFRKHYPILIAMSCLLLTACDTRKDQIYQVVRCVMATETVAGGAPGEVGIKTGQAVAQYQKDHGLDMNYEEIKDLAEKARIEITGNPELPMPAQIDRAKKIMASDQCKNSYP
;
A
#
# COMPACT_ATOMS: atom_id res chain seq x y z
N MET A 1 -37.85 39.91 -15.39
CA MET A 1 -36.96 38.86 -14.86
C MET A 1 -37.40 37.50 -15.37
N GLN A 2 -36.64 36.86 -16.25
CA GLN A 2 -36.66 35.40 -16.48
C GLN A 2 -35.24 34.99 -16.86
N PHE A 3 -34.47 34.48 -15.89
CA PHE A 3 -33.14 33.93 -16.15
C PHE A 3 -33.28 32.54 -16.79
N ARG A 4 -32.77 32.42 -18.01
CA ARG A 4 -32.70 31.17 -18.78
C ARG A 4 -31.56 30.27 -18.27
N LYS A 5 -31.94 29.03 -17.93
CA LYS A 5 -31.20 27.76 -18.01
C LYS A 5 -29.67 27.82 -17.80
N HIS A 6 -29.21 27.42 -16.62
CA HIS A 6 -27.83 26.98 -16.38
C HIS A 6 -27.76 25.45 -16.22
N TYR A 7 -26.80 24.88 -16.94
CA TYR A 7 -26.53 23.46 -17.15
C TYR A 7 -26.05 22.77 -15.86
N PRO A 8 -26.81 21.82 -15.27
CA PRO A 8 -26.30 21.06 -14.12
C PRO A 8 -25.49 19.82 -14.53
N ILE A 9 -25.31 19.57 -15.84
CA ILE A 9 -24.76 18.30 -16.33
C ILE A 9 -23.22 18.29 -16.40
N LEU A 10 -22.56 19.45 -16.36
CA LEU A 10 -21.09 19.53 -16.55
C LEU A 10 -20.25 19.44 -15.26
N ILE A 11 -20.86 19.38 -14.07
CA ILE A 11 -20.10 19.34 -12.80
C ILE A 11 -19.86 17.90 -12.31
N ALA A 12 -20.64 16.92 -12.77
CA ALA A 12 -20.53 15.54 -12.28
C ALA A 12 -19.38 14.73 -12.93
N MET A 13 -18.85 15.18 -14.08
CA MET A 13 -17.82 14.42 -14.81
C MET A 13 -16.39 14.68 -14.30
N SER A 14 -16.19 15.70 -13.47
CA SER A 14 -14.87 16.08 -12.96
C SER A 14 -14.40 15.22 -11.77
N CYS A 15 -15.29 14.45 -11.14
CA CYS A 15 -14.96 13.64 -9.96
C CYS A 15 -14.49 12.21 -10.29
N LEU A 16 -14.61 11.74 -11.54
CA LEU A 16 -14.19 10.38 -11.93
C LEU A 16 -12.69 10.26 -12.23
N LEU A 17 -11.92 11.35 -12.18
CA LEU A 17 -10.47 11.34 -12.44
C LEU A 17 -9.61 11.45 -11.16
N LEU A 18 -10.21 11.65 -9.99
CA LEU A 18 -9.48 11.85 -8.73
C LEU A 18 -9.00 10.54 -8.08
N THR A 19 -9.50 9.38 -8.52
CA THR A 19 -9.10 8.07 -7.97
C THR A 19 -7.94 7.42 -8.73
N ALA A 20 -7.34 8.09 -9.72
CA ALA A 20 -6.33 7.52 -10.62
C ALA A 20 -4.96 8.23 -10.57
N CYS A 21 -4.71 9.03 -9.53
CA CYS A 21 -3.42 9.66 -9.30
C CYS A 21 -2.66 8.98 -8.15
N ASP A 22 -2.69 7.66 -8.07
CA ASP A 22 -1.80 6.92 -7.18
C ASP A 22 -0.37 7.13 -7.69
N THR A 23 0.48 7.75 -6.88
CA THR A 23 1.87 7.96 -7.28
C THR A 23 2.61 6.62 -7.33
N ARG A 24 3.69 6.52 -8.12
CA ARG A 24 4.61 5.35 -8.08
C ARG A 24 4.97 4.96 -6.64
N LYS A 25 5.17 5.96 -5.77
CA LYS A 25 5.49 5.76 -4.36
C LYS A 25 4.34 5.11 -3.59
N ASP A 26 3.11 5.50 -3.85
CA ASP A 26 1.92 4.92 -3.20
C ASP A 26 1.73 3.46 -3.65
N GLN A 27 1.87 3.19 -4.95
CA GLN A 27 1.78 1.83 -5.50
C GLN A 27 2.80 0.88 -4.86
N ILE A 28 4.08 1.26 -4.86
CA ILE A 28 5.15 0.46 -4.23
C ILE A 28 4.92 0.34 -2.72
N TYR A 29 4.47 1.41 -2.05
CA TYR A 29 4.18 1.36 -0.62
C TYR A 29 3.09 0.32 -0.30
N GLN A 30 2.03 0.24 -1.09
CA GLN A 30 0.99 -0.77 -0.87
C GLN A 30 1.53 -2.18 -1.04
N VAL A 31 2.34 -2.45 -2.05
CA VAL A 31 2.98 -3.76 -2.25
C VAL A 31 3.84 -4.12 -1.04
N VAL A 32 4.73 -3.22 -0.61
CA VAL A 32 5.58 -3.39 0.57
C VAL A 32 4.73 -3.72 1.80
N ARG A 33 3.73 -2.89 2.07
CA ARG A 33 2.88 -2.96 3.26
C ARG A 33 2.09 -4.27 3.31
N CYS A 34 1.49 -4.67 2.19
CA CYS A 34 0.63 -5.85 2.13
C CYS A 34 1.43 -7.15 2.19
N VAL A 35 2.58 -7.23 1.52
CA VAL A 35 3.45 -8.41 1.57
C VAL A 35 4.06 -8.55 2.96
N MET A 36 4.59 -7.47 3.53
CA MET A 36 5.16 -7.50 4.88
C MET A 36 4.13 -7.95 5.92
N ALA A 37 2.89 -7.46 5.83
CA ALA A 37 1.81 -7.88 6.72
C ALA A 37 1.47 -9.37 6.54
N THR A 38 1.37 -9.84 5.30
CA THR A 38 1.07 -11.25 4.98
C THR A 38 2.13 -12.18 5.54
N GLU A 39 3.41 -11.88 5.31
CA GLU A 39 4.53 -12.69 5.81
C GLU A 39 4.67 -12.63 7.33
N THR A 40 4.35 -11.49 7.95
CA THR A 40 4.28 -11.37 9.42
C THR A 40 3.18 -12.27 9.99
N VAL A 41 2.00 -12.30 9.36
CA VAL A 41 0.89 -13.18 9.78
C VAL A 41 1.24 -14.66 9.59
N ALA A 42 2.00 -14.99 8.54
CA ALA A 42 2.52 -16.33 8.31
C ALA A 42 3.59 -16.77 9.33
N GLY A 43 4.02 -15.88 10.23
CA GLY A 43 5.03 -16.17 11.25
C GLY A 43 6.46 -16.15 10.72
N GLY A 44 6.70 -15.50 9.57
CA GLY A 44 8.03 -15.35 9.01
C GLY A 44 8.97 -14.60 9.96
N ALA A 45 10.22 -15.05 10.04
CA ALA A 45 11.24 -14.32 10.79
C ALA A 45 11.50 -12.95 10.12
N PRO A 46 11.88 -11.89 10.87
CA PRO A 46 12.05 -10.54 10.30
C PRO A 46 12.94 -10.48 9.05
N GLY A 47 14.01 -11.27 9.00
CA GLY A 47 14.88 -11.36 7.82
C GLY A 47 14.20 -12.00 6.60
N GLU A 48 13.39 -13.05 6.80
CA GLU A 48 12.62 -13.70 5.73
C GLU A 48 11.51 -12.78 5.20
N VAL A 49 10.79 -12.11 6.10
CA VAL A 49 9.77 -11.12 5.76
C VAL A 49 10.38 -10.03 4.87
N GLY A 50 11.56 -9.53 5.23
CA GLY A 50 12.28 -8.54 4.43
C GLY A 50 12.66 -9.04 3.03
N ILE A 51 13.19 -10.27 2.93
CA ILE A 51 13.57 -10.88 1.65
C ILE A 51 12.36 -11.03 0.73
N LYS A 52 11.26 -11.62 1.22
CA LYS A 52 10.05 -11.83 0.43
C LYS A 52 9.39 -10.52 0.01
N THR A 53 9.39 -9.52 0.89
CA THR A 53 8.93 -8.16 0.56
C THR A 53 9.76 -7.55 -0.56
N GLY A 54 11.09 -7.64 -0.49
CA GLY A 54 11.97 -7.14 -1.54
C GLY A 54 11.77 -7.85 -2.88
N GLN A 55 11.59 -9.17 -2.87
CA GLN A 55 11.29 -9.95 -4.07
C GLN A 55 9.96 -9.52 -4.72
N ALA A 56 8.91 -9.33 -3.92
CA ALA A 56 7.61 -8.91 -4.41
C ALA A 56 7.65 -7.48 -5.00
N VAL A 57 8.38 -6.55 -4.36
CA VAL A 57 8.58 -5.20 -4.91
C VAL A 57 9.33 -5.25 -6.23
N ALA A 58 10.42 -6.02 -6.31
CA ALA A 58 11.19 -6.16 -7.55
C ALA A 58 10.33 -6.71 -8.70
N GLN A 59 9.49 -7.71 -8.41
CA GLN A 59 8.55 -8.27 -9.38
C GLN A 59 7.50 -7.24 -9.81
N TYR A 60 6.87 -6.54 -8.86
CA TYR A 60 5.88 -5.51 -9.16
C TYR A 60 6.45 -4.37 -10.01
N GLN A 61 7.66 -3.89 -9.68
CA GLN A 61 8.34 -2.87 -10.47
C GLN A 61 8.53 -3.31 -11.92
N LYS A 62 8.98 -4.54 -12.12
CA LYS A 62 9.17 -5.12 -13.45
C LYS A 62 7.85 -5.21 -14.23
N ASP A 63 6.78 -5.69 -13.60
CA ASP A 63 5.49 -5.90 -14.25
C ASP A 63 4.77 -4.59 -14.61
N HIS A 64 5.02 -3.53 -13.83
CA HIS A 64 4.39 -2.23 -14.01
C HIS A 64 5.31 -1.17 -14.66
N GLY A 65 6.53 -1.55 -15.07
CA GLY A 65 7.49 -0.63 -15.69
C GLY A 65 7.91 0.52 -14.75
N LEU A 66 7.92 0.26 -13.44
CA LEU A 66 8.32 1.22 -12.43
C LEU A 66 9.80 1.04 -12.10
N ASP A 67 10.47 2.15 -11.83
CA ASP A 67 11.86 2.17 -11.38
C ASP A 67 11.97 3.06 -10.15
N MET A 68 12.07 2.43 -8.97
CA MET A 68 12.33 3.07 -7.68
C MET A 68 13.63 2.51 -7.12
N ASN A 69 14.47 3.40 -6.62
CA ASN A 69 15.79 2.97 -6.15
C ASN A 69 15.70 2.27 -4.78
N TYR A 70 16.80 1.63 -4.39
CA TYR A 70 16.88 0.87 -3.14
C TYR A 70 16.60 1.71 -1.89
N GLU A 71 17.14 2.93 -1.79
CA GLU A 71 16.92 3.78 -0.61
C GLU A 71 15.46 4.22 -0.51
N GLU A 72 14.82 4.56 -1.62
CA GLU A 72 13.38 4.86 -1.65
C GLU A 72 12.53 3.67 -1.20
N ILE A 73 12.84 2.45 -1.67
CA ILE A 73 12.14 1.23 -1.25
C ILE A 73 12.37 0.93 0.23
N LYS A 74 13.58 1.15 0.72
CA LYS A 74 13.95 0.96 2.13
C LYS A 74 13.19 1.91 3.05
N ASP A 75 13.00 3.17 2.65
CA ASP A 75 12.17 4.12 3.39
C ASP A 75 10.70 3.67 3.47
N LEU A 76 10.17 3.12 2.37
CA LEU A 76 8.82 2.56 2.34
C LEU A 76 8.69 1.30 3.22
N ALA A 77 9.71 0.44 3.20
CA ALA A 77 9.78 -0.75 4.04
C ALA A 77 9.82 -0.39 5.52
N GLU A 78 10.61 0.62 5.91
CA GLU A 78 10.66 1.08 7.29
C GLU A 78 9.31 1.69 7.72
N LYS A 79 8.69 2.49 6.85
CA LYS A 79 7.35 3.02 7.11
C LYS A 79 6.32 1.91 7.34
N ALA A 80 6.30 0.89 6.48
CA ALA A 80 5.39 -0.25 6.61
C ALA A 80 5.68 -1.08 7.88
N ARG A 81 6.97 -1.30 8.18
CA ARG A 81 7.40 -2.00 9.39
C ARG A 81 6.90 -1.28 10.64
N ILE A 82 7.09 0.05 10.73
CA ILE A 82 6.59 0.86 11.85
C ILE A 82 5.06 0.75 11.96
N GLU A 83 4.33 0.74 10.84
CA GLU A 83 2.87 0.59 10.86
C GLU A 83 2.44 -0.77 11.45
N ILE A 84 3.13 -1.84 11.08
CA ILE A 84 2.85 -3.21 11.54
C ILE A 84 3.29 -3.41 13.00
N THR A 85 4.53 -3.06 13.33
CA THR A 85 5.11 -3.31 14.65
C THR A 85 4.67 -2.30 15.69
N GLY A 86 4.27 -1.09 15.27
CA GLY A 86 3.96 0.05 16.14
C GLY A 86 5.14 0.44 17.04
N ASN A 87 4.85 0.85 18.28
CA ASN A 87 5.86 1.07 19.32
C ASN A 87 6.69 -0.22 19.53
N PRO A 88 8.05 -0.15 19.55
CA PRO A 88 8.94 -1.27 19.85
C PRO A 88 8.59 -2.11 21.09
N GLU A 89 7.84 -1.56 22.04
CA GLU A 89 7.37 -2.23 23.25
C GLU A 89 6.10 -3.09 23.04
N LEU A 90 5.48 -3.06 21.85
CA LEU A 90 4.27 -3.83 21.60
C LEU A 90 4.55 -5.34 21.62
N PRO A 91 3.80 -6.12 22.41
CA PRO A 91 3.91 -7.57 22.39
C PRO A 91 3.66 -8.15 20.99
N MET A 92 4.39 -9.20 20.63
CA MET A 92 4.27 -9.88 19.34
C MET A 92 2.82 -10.20 18.93
N PRO A 93 1.92 -10.68 19.83
CA PRO A 93 0.51 -10.89 19.47
C PRO A 93 -0.19 -9.63 18.95
N ALA A 94 0.09 -8.46 19.54
CA ALA A 94 -0.50 -7.20 19.10
C ALA A 94 0.04 -6.74 17.74
N GLN A 95 1.30 -7.06 17.42
CA GLN A 95 1.88 -6.80 16.10
C GLN A 95 1.23 -7.70 15.04
N ILE A 96 1.02 -8.98 15.34
CA ILE A 96 0.32 -9.93 14.47
C ILE A 96 -1.13 -9.48 14.24
N ASP A 97 -1.85 -9.01 15.27
CA ASP A 97 -3.21 -8.53 15.11
C ASP A 97 -3.31 -7.28 14.23
N ARG A 98 -2.31 -6.38 14.29
CA ARG A 98 -2.20 -5.26 13.33
C ARG A 98 -1.95 -5.76 11.92
N ALA A 99 -1.00 -6.69 11.74
CA ALA A 99 -0.69 -7.29 10.46
C ALA A 99 -1.94 -7.95 9.83
N LYS A 100 -2.74 -8.69 10.62
CA LYS A 100 -4.02 -9.27 10.16
C LYS A 100 -5.00 -8.21 9.66
N LYS A 101 -5.15 -7.09 10.37
CA LYS A 101 -6.03 -5.98 9.96
C LYS A 101 -5.55 -5.33 8.66
N ILE A 102 -4.24 -5.15 8.51
CA ILE A 102 -3.62 -4.62 7.29
C ILE A 102 -3.86 -5.58 6.12
N MET A 103 -3.52 -6.86 6.30
CA MET A 103 -3.72 -7.91 5.29
C MET A 103 -5.19 -8.01 4.84
N ALA A 104 -6.14 -7.84 5.77
CA ALA A 104 -7.58 -7.88 5.47
C ALA A 104 -8.15 -6.59 4.85
N SER A 105 -7.35 -5.53 4.68
CA SER A 105 -7.79 -4.27 4.08
C SER A 105 -8.13 -4.42 2.60
N ASP A 106 -9.08 -3.65 2.11
CA ASP A 106 -9.49 -3.69 0.69
C ASP A 106 -8.34 -3.28 -0.23
N GLN A 107 -7.45 -2.40 0.24
CA GLN A 107 -6.20 -2.10 -0.44
C GLN A 107 -5.38 -3.37 -0.66
N CYS A 108 -5.11 -4.17 0.37
CA CYS A 108 -4.29 -5.37 0.21
C CYS A 108 -4.95 -6.48 -0.60
N LYS A 109 -6.28 -6.62 -0.52
CA LYS A 109 -7.02 -7.58 -1.36
C LYS A 109 -6.96 -7.23 -2.85
N ASN A 110 -6.86 -5.94 -3.19
CA ASN A 110 -6.86 -5.46 -4.56
C ASN A 110 -5.45 -5.16 -5.11
N SER A 111 -4.43 -5.10 -4.24
CA SER A 111 -3.02 -4.82 -4.62
C SER A 111 -2.23 -6.07 -4.99
N TYR A 112 -2.78 -7.26 -4.72
CA TYR A 112 -2.15 -8.55 -4.96
C TYR A 112 -3.04 -9.36 -5.93
N PRO A 113 -2.66 -9.55 -7.20
CA PRO A 113 -3.35 -10.45 -8.11
C PRO A 113 -3.18 -11.93 -7.71
#